data_AF-A0A7Y6AEJ4-F1
#
_entry.id   AF-A0A7Y6AEJ4-F1
#
_cell.length_a   1.000
_cell.length_b   1.000
_cell.length_c   1.000
_cell.angle_alpha   90.00
_cell.angle_beta   90.00
_cell.angle_gamma   90.00
#
_symmetry.space_group_name_H-M   'P 1'
#
loop_
_entity.id
_entity.type
_entity.pdbx_description
1 polymer ?
#
loop_
_entity_poly.entity_id
_entity_poly.type
_entity_poly.pdbx_seq_one_letter_code
_entity_poly.pdbx_strand_id
1 'polypeptide(L)'
;MTGGHTTETTGSRTTGTAWDAVSVTGLARRIAAGDLRPSDAVAQALARLDAAEDDLRAWLAVDRDAALAAARVLDERPGAGPLRGVPFGV
;
A
#
# COMPACT_ATOMS: atom_id res chain seq x y z
N MET A 1 33.33 32.70 -14.96
CA MET A 1 31.96 33.10 -15.34
C MET A 1 31.25 31.91 -15.98
N THR A 2 30.67 31.02 -15.16
CA THR A 2 29.74 29.92 -15.50
C THR A 2 29.63 29.08 -14.21
N GLY A 3 28.49 28.68 -13.67
CA GLY A 3 27.09 29.02 -13.84
C GLY A 3 26.44 28.41 -12.58
N GLY A 4 25.74 29.21 -11.79
CA GLY A 4 25.07 28.73 -10.58
C GLY A 4 23.91 27.83 -10.97
N HIS A 5 23.97 26.56 -10.60
CA HIS A 5 22.77 25.73 -10.56
C HIS A 5 22.00 26.09 -9.30
N THR A 6 21.20 27.16 -9.41
CA THR A 6 20.02 27.35 -8.58
C THR A 6 19.11 26.16 -8.84
N THR A 7 19.08 25.18 -7.95
CA THR A 7 18.02 24.17 -8.00
C THR A 7 16.73 24.83 -7.56
N GLU A 8 15.96 25.18 -8.57
CA GLU A 8 14.61 25.68 -8.52
C GLU A 8 13.72 24.73 -7.72
N THR A 9 13.06 25.30 -6.73
CA THR A 9 11.91 24.72 -6.02
C THR A 9 10.83 24.35 -7.05
N THR A 10 10.58 23.06 -7.25
CA THR A 10 9.37 22.58 -7.94
C THR A 10 8.91 21.25 -7.34
N GLY A 11 7.65 21.22 -6.93
CA GLY A 11 6.95 20.02 -6.50
C GLY A 11 6.38 20.13 -5.11
N SER A 12 5.37 21.00 -4.95
CA SER A 12 4.38 20.89 -3.88
C SER A 12 3.91 19.44 -3.82
N ARG A 13 4.31 18.70 -2.78
CA ARG A 13 3.83 17.35 -2.55
C ARG A 13 2.43 17.50 -1.99
N THR A 14 1.45 17.48 -2.88
CA THR A 14 0.03 17.37 -2.54
C THR A 14 -0.10 16.34 -1.43
N THR A 15 -0.62 16.78 -0.30
CA THR A 15 -0.97 15.95 0.86
C THR A 15 -2.01 14.92 0.43
N GLY A 16 -1.53 13.79 -0.10
CA GLY A 16 -2.30 12.59 -0.42
C GLY A 16 -2.02 11.52 0.64
N THR A 17 -3.11 10.97 1.15
CA THR A 17 -3.31 9.96 2.19
C THR A 17 -2.18 8.95 2.45
N ALA A 18 -2.01 8.57 3.73
CA ALA A 18 -1.30 7.45 4.41
C ALA A 18 -0.46 6.39 3.65
N TRP A 19 -0.64 6.18 2.34
CA TRP A 19 0.00 5.19 1.48
C TRP A 19 1.17 5.71 0.67
N ASP A 20 1.21 7.00 0.33
CA ASP A 20 2.28 7.55 -0.52
C ASP A 20 3.67 7.56 0.16
N ALA A 21 3.72 7.22 1.46
CA ALA A 21 4.93 7.13 2.27
C ALA A 21 5.27 5.71 2.77
N VAL A 22 4.53 4.67 2.38
CA VAL A 22 4.74 3.31 2.92
C VAL A 22 5.35 2.40 1.85
N SER A 23 6.65 2.08 2.02
CA SER A 23 7.31 1.03 1.23
C SER A 23 6.75 -0.35 1.58
N VAL A 24 6.93 -1.34 0.69
CA VAL A 24 6.61 -2.75 0.97
C VAL A 24 7.24 -3.23 2.28
N THR A 25 8.50 -2.88 2.53
CA THR A 25 9.22 -3.21 3.76
C THR A 25 8.66 -2.47 4.98
N GLY A 26 8.19 -1.24 4.83
CA GLY A 26 7.52 -0.48 5.87
C GLY A 26 6.17 -1.11 6.25
N LEU A 27 5.40 -1.55 5.27
CA LEU A 27 4.13 -2.24 5.50
C LEU A 27 4.35 -3.57 6.21
N ALA A 28 5.29 -4.39 5.71
CA ALA A 28 5.65 -5.66 6.32
C ALA A 28 6.10 -5.50 7.78
N ARG A 29 6.87 -4.45 8.10
CA ARG A 29 7.30 -4.15 9.48
C ARG A 29 6.13 -3.79 10.38
N ARG A 30 5.21 -2.93 9.94
CA ARG A 30 4.01 -2.55 10.73
C ARG A 30 3.11 -3.75 11.00
N ILE A 31 2.93 -4.61 10.00
CA ILE A 31 2.15 -5.85 10.16
C ILE A 31 2.85 -6.81 11.13
N ALA A 32 4.16 -7.01 10.98
CA ALA A 32 4.92 -7.88 11.88
C ALA A 32 4.95 -7.36 13.33
N ALA A 33 4.92 -6.04 13.52
CA ALA A 33 4.84 -5.39 14.84
C ALA A 33 3.44 -5.44 15.47
N GLY A 34 2.40 -5.75 14.68
CA GLY A 34 1.00 -5.70 15.13
C GLY A 34 0.36 -4.31 15.07
N ASP A 35 1.07 -3.30 14.56
CA ASP A 35 0.58 -1.92 14.40
C ASP A 35 -0.46 -1.78 13.28
N LEU A 36 -0.58 -2.80 12.42
CA LEU A 36 -1.53 -2.86 11.32
C LEU A 36 -1.95 -4.31 11.10
N ARG A 37 -3.26 -4.59 11.13
CA ARG A 37 -3.76 -5.94 10.81
C ARG A 37 -3.68 -6.18 9.30
N PRO A 38 -3.30 -7.38 8.83
CA PRO A 38 -3.38 -7.75 7.41
C PRO A 38 -4.71 -7.39 6.74
N SER A 39 -5.86 -7.62 7.40
CA SER A 39 -7.18 -7.26 6.83
C SER A 39 -7.33 -5.77 6.60
N ASP A 40 -6.79 -4.95 7.49
CA ASP A 40 -6.88 -3.49 7.40
C ASP A 40 -5.98 -2.97 6.27
N ALA A 41 -4.81 -3.61 6.08
CA ALA A 41 -3.94 -3.32 4.94
C ALA A 41 -4.63 -3.64 3.60
N VAL A 42 -5.27 -4.80 3.48
CA VAL A 42 -6.02 -5.17 2.26
C VAL A 42 -7.22 -4.26 2.04
N ALA A 43 -8.02 -3.97 3.06
CA ALA A 43 -9.18 -3.09 2.95
C ALA A 43 -8.77 -1.68 2.47
N GLN A 44 -7.68 -1.15 3.00
CA GLN A 44 -7.15 0.14 2.57
C GLN A 44 -6.60 0.11 1.13
N ALA A 45 -5.93 -0.98 0.72
CA ALA A 45 -5.46 -1.15 -0.66
C ALA A 45 -6.64 -1.22 -1.65
N LEU A 46 -7.71 -1.95 -1.30
CA LEU A 46 -8.94 -2.02 -2.10
C LEU A 46 -9.64 -0.67 -2.19
N ALA A 47 -9.69 0.10 -1.10
CA ALA A 47 -10.27 1.45 -1.12
C ALA A 47 -9.48 2.40 -2.04
N ARG A 48 -8.13 2.27 -2.09
CA ARG A 48 -7.31 3.03 -3.04
C ARG A 48 -7.54 2.57 -4.47
N LEU A 49 -7.70 1.26 -4.70
CA LEU A 49 -8.07 0.72 -6.00
C LEU A 49 -9.40 1.31 -6.46
N ASP A 50 -10.44 1.30 -5.63
CA ASP A 50 -11.75 1.86 -5.96
C ASP A 50 -11.70 3.33 -6.34
N ALA A 51 -10.88 4.11 -5.64
CA ALA A 51 -10.73 5.54 -5.91
C ALA A 51 -9.97 5.85 -7.22
N ALA A 52 -9.20 4.91 -7.75
CA ALA A 52 -8.30 5.15 -8.89
C ALA A 52 -8.65 4.34 -10.15
N GLU A 53 -9.42 3.26 -10.02
CA GLU A 53 -9.59 2.28 -11.10
C GLU A 53 -10.43 2.80 -12.26
N ASP A 54 -11.37 3.71 -12.02
CA ASP A 54 -12.15 4.33 -13.11
C ASP A 54 -11.24 5.09 -14.09
N ASP A 55 -10.18 5.71 -13.59
CA ASP A 55 -9.21 6.46 -14.39
C ASP A 55 -8.12 5.53 -14.97
N LEU A 56 -7.54 4.68 -14.11
CA LEU A 56 -6.37 3.87 -14.46
C LEU A 56 -6.73 2.64 -15.31
N ARG A 57 -7.88 2.02 -15.03
CA ARG A 57 -8.34 0.76 -15.63
C ARG A 57 -7.22 -0.29 -15.67
N ALA A 58 -6.53 -0.44 -14.53
CA ALA A 58 -5.30 -1.22 -14.43
C ALA A 58 -5.56 -2.69 -14.14
N TRP A 59 -6.74 -3.05 -13.61
CA TRP A 59 -7.04 -4.40 -13.15
C TRP A 59 -8.10 -5.07 -14.02
N LEU A 60 -7.74 -6.18 -14.66
CA LEU A 60 -8.71 -6.99 -15.41
C LEU A 60 -9.72 -7.70 -14.48
N ALA A 61 -9.25 -8.15 -13.32
CA ALA A 61 -10.07 -8.85 -12.33
C ALA A 61 -9.52 -8.63 -10.92
N VAL A 62 -10.43 -8.46 -9.95
CA VAL A 62 -10.11 -8.33 -8.53
C VAL A 62 -11.09 -9.16 -7.72
N ASP A 63 -10.59 -10.22 -7.06
CA ASP A 63 -11.39 -10.98 -6.10
C ASP A 63 -11.22 -10.40 -4.69
N ARG A 64 -12.12 -9.46 -4.36
CA ARG A 64 -12.07 -8.68 -3.12
C ARG A 64 -12.35 -9.54 -1.90
N ASP A 65 -13.33 -10.43 -2.01
CA ASP A 65 -13.79 -11.26 -0.92
C ASP A 65 -12.72 -12.29 -0.57
N ALA A 66 -12.09 -12.92 -1.56
CA ALA A 66 -10.99 -13.84 -1.33
C ALA A 66 -9.78 -13.14 -0.69
N ALA A 67 -9.43 -11.94 -1.16
CA ALA A 67 -8.33 -11.17 -0.59
C ALA A 67 -8.57 -10.81 0.89
N LEU A 68 -9.77 -10.34 1.23
CA LEU A 68 -10.14 -10.02 2.61
C LEU A 68 -10.24 -11.28 3.48
N ALA A 69 -10.79 -12.37 2.97
CA ALA A 69 -10.88 -13.63 3.70
C ALA A 69 -9.48 -14.19 4.03
N ALA A 70 -8.56 -14.19 3.05
CA ALA A 70 -7.18 -14.59 3.26
C ALA A 70 -6.49 -13.71 4.32
N ALA A 71 -6.70 -12.40 4.27
CA ALA A 71 -6.12 -11.48 5.24
C ALA A 71 -6.65 -11.70 6.66
N ARG A 72 -7.96 -11.95 6.82
CA ARG A 72 -8.56 -12.27 8.13
C ARG A 72 -7.96 -13.50 8.79
N VAL A 73 -7.65 -14.53 8.00
CA VAL A 73 -6.93 -15.72 8.49
C VAL A 73 -5.54 -15.37 9.03
N LEU A 74 -4.87 -14.36 8.46
CA LEU A 74 -3.56 -13.90 8.91
C LEU A 74 -3.65 -13.03 10.17
N ASP A 75 -4.76 -12.32 10.39
CA ASP A 75 -4.95 -11.53 11.60
C ASP A 75 -4.95 -12.40 12.88
N GLU A 76 -5.50 -13.61 12.78
CA GLU A 76 -5.64 -14.55 13.91
C GLU A 76 -4.38 -15.37 14.19
N ARG A 77 -3.44 -15.41 13.23
CA ARG A 77 -2.26 -16.25 13.30
C ARG A 77 -1.00 -15.41 13.18
N PRO A 78 -0.29 -15.11 14.28
CA PRO A 78 1.03 -14.52 14.15
C PRO A 78 1.94 -15.47 13.36
N GLY A 79 2.82 -14.92 12.54
CA GLY A 79 3.69 -15.72 11.69
C GLY A 79 4.76 -14.88 11.01
N ALA A 80 5.75 -15.54 10.44
CA ALA A 80 6.87 -14.91 9.75
C ALA A 80 6.76 -15.11 8.24
N GLY A 81 7.37 -14.20 7.49
CA GLY A 81 7.46 -14.26 6.04
C GLY A 81 7.70 -12.85 5.48
N PRO A 82 8.54 -12.69 4.45
CA PRO A 82 8.96 -11.36 3.99
C PRO A 82 7.81 -10.47 3.50
N LEU A 83 6.69 -11.07 3.07
CA LEU A 83 5.48 -10.37 2.60
C LEU A 83 4.22 -10.81 3.35
N ARG A 84 4.35 -11.41 4.54
CA ARG A 84 3.17 -11.89 5.27
C ARG A 84 2.21 -10.72 5.54
N GLY A 85 0.98 -10.83 5.03
CA GLY A 85 -0.07 -9.82 5.20
C GLY A 85 0.05 -8.59 4.29
N VAL A 86 1.09 -8.50 3.46
CA VAL A 86 1.28 -7.40 2.49
C VAL A 86 0.35 -7.65 1.29
N PRO A 87 -0.56 -6.72 0.95
CA PRO A 87 -1.37 -6.81 -0.27
C PRO A 87 -0.49 -6.64 -1.51
N PHE A 88 -0.73 -7.47 -2.53
CA PHE A 88 -0.15 -7.34 -3.86
C PHE A 88 -1.14 -7.91 -4.89
N GLY A 89 -0.93 -7.59 -6.16
CA GLY A 89 -1.60 -8.31 -7.24
C GLY A 89 -0.63 -8.63 -8.37
N VAL A 90 -1.10 -9.42 -9.32
CA VAL A 90 -0.31 -10.16 -10.32
C VAL A 90 -0.87 -9.99 -11.71
#